data_AF-A0A840D5D5-F1
#
_entry.id   AF-A0A840D5D5-F1
#
_cell.length_a   1.000
_cell.length_b   1.000
_cell.length_c   1.000
_cell.angle_alpha   90.00
_cell.angle_beta   90.00
_cell.angle_gamma   90.00
#
_symmetry.space_group_name_H-M   'P 1'
#
loop_
_entity.id
_entity.type
_entity.pdbx_description
1 polymer ?
#
loop_
_entity_poly.entity_id
_entity_poly.type
_entity_poly.pdbx_seq_one_letter_code
_entity_poly.pdbx_strand_id
1 'polypeptide(L)' 'MTINKNGSVTLSGLTATETDVILAIVDTANRRCFHEPEPSGEWYSSDDFILRLTDEQRKALAKIGSGIQDIYGE' A
#
# COMPACT_ATOMS: atom_id res chain seq x y z
N MET A 1 8.21 -3.42 11.28
CA MET A 1 9.12 -2.86 10.26
C MET A 1 10.53 -2.82 10.84
N THR A 2 11.54 -3.28 10.11
CA THR A 2 12.94 -3.23 10.53
C THR A 2 13.75 -2.44 9.50
N ILE A 3 14.53 -1.46 9.95
CA ILE A 3 15.45 -0.71 9.09
C ILE A 3 16.80 -1.45 9.09
N ASN A 4 17.26 -1.86 7.92
CA ASN A 4 18.50 -2.58 7.72
C ASN A 4 19.68 -1.60 7.60
N LYS A 5 20.90 -2.08 7.89
CA LYS A 5 22.12 -1.26 7.85
C LYS A 5 22.45 -0.67 6.48
N ASN A 6 21.96 -1.28 5.40
CA ASN A 6 22.11 -0.79 4.04
C ASN A 6 21.02 0.22 3.63
N GLY A 7 20.18 0.66 4.59
CA GLY A 7 19.08 1.60 4.35
C GLY A 7 17.80 0.96 3.79
N SER A 8 17.79 -0.35 3.51
CA SER A 8 16.55 -1.02 3.11
C SER A 8 15.64 -1.27 4.32
N VAL A 9 14.37 -1.51 4.04
CA VAL A 9 13.35 -1.78 5.05
C VAL A 9 12.76 -3.17 4.84
N THR A 10 12.62 -3.92 5.93
CA THR A 10 11.93 -5.21 5.93
C THR A 10 10.59 -5.09 6.65
N LEU A 11 9.51 -5.46 5.96
CA LEU A 11 8.21 -5.74 6.54
C LEU A 11 8.12 -7.24 6.82
N SER A 12 7.82 -7.61 8.05
CA SER A 12 7.77 -9.00 8.52
C SER A 12 6.64 -9.18 9.52
N GLY A 13 6.24 -10.43 9.77
CA GLY A 13 5.13 -10.77 10.67
C GLY A 13 3.74 -10.59 10.06
N LEU A 14 3.66 -10.42 8.73
CA LEU A 14 2.42 -10.38 7.99
C LEU A 14 1.91 -11.80 7.73
N THR A 15 0.60 -11.98 7.82
CA THR A 15 -0.08 -13.17 7.33
C THR A 15 -0.05 -13.21 5.79
N ALA A 16 -0.36 -14.37 5.21
CA ALA A 16 -0.49 -14.50 3.76
C ALA A 16 -1.55 -13.52 3.21
N THR A 17 -2.72 -13.46 3.83
CA THR A 17 -3.81 -12.56 3.40
C THR A 17 -3.43 -11.08 3.48
N GLU A 18 -2.71 -10.66 4.52
CA GLU A 18 -2.20 -9.28 4.63
C GLU A 18 -1.18 -8.96 3.54
N THR A 19 -0.32 -9.93 3.22
CA THR A 19 0.66 -9.80 2.13
C THR A 19 -0.04 -9.69 0.77
N ASP A 20 -1.03 -10.56 0.50
CA ASP A 20 -1.82 -10.54 -0.73
C ASP A 20 -2.54 -9.21 -0.93
N VAL A 21 -3.08 -8.62 0.15
CA VAL A 21 -3.71 -7.29 0.11
C VAL A 21 -2.70 -6.22 -0.31
N ILE A 22 -1.49 -6.21 0.25
CA ILE A 22 -0.45 -5.24 -0.11
C ILE A 22 -0.06 -5.40 -1.58
N LEU A 23 0.16 -6.63 -2.02
CA LEU A 23 0.52 -6.92 -3.41
C LEU A 23 -0.58 -6.47 -4.38
N ALA A 24 -1.84 -6.74 -4.06
CA ALA A 24 -2.98 -6.33 -4.88
C ALA A 24 -3.14 -4.81 -4.96
N ILE A 25 -2.89 -4.09 -3.85
CA ILE A 25 -2.89 -2.62 -3.82
C ILE A 25 -1.79 -2.08 -4.73
N VAL A 26 -0.56 -2.57 -4.60
CA VAL A 26 0.59 -2.12 -5.39
C VAL A 26 0.38 -2.38 -6.88
N ASP A 27 -0.07 -3.58 -7.25
CA ASP A 27 -0.34 -3.92 -8.65
C ASP A 27 -1.45 -3.04 -9.25
N THR A 28 -2.55 -2.84 -8.51
CA THR A 28 -3.66 -2.00 -8.96
C THR A 28 -3.23 -0.54 -9.09
N ALA A 29 -2.48 -0.01 -8.13
CA ALA A 29 -1.91 1.33 -8.17
C ALA A 29 -1.04 1.52 -9.42
N ASN A 30 -0.07 0.63 -9.63
CA ASN A 30 0.88 0.73 -10.72
C ASN A 30 0.24 0.61 -12.10
N ARG A 31 -0.81 -0.21 -12.23
CA ARG A 31 -1.49 -0.45 -13.52
C ARG A 31 -2.51 0.60 -13.90
N ARG A 32 -3.05 1.35 -12.93
CA ARG A 32 -4.23 2.22 -13.15
C ARG A 32 -4.05 3.65 -12.67
N CYS A 33 -3.06 3.91 -11.83
CA CYS A 33 -2.81 5.23 -11.26
C CYS A 33 -1.47 5.73 -11.79
N PHE A 34 -1.25 7.05 -11.74
CA PHE A 34 0.05 7.65 -12.02
C PHE A 34 0.59 7.35 -13.43
N HIS A 35 -0.21 7.60 -14.48
CA HIS A 35 0.22 7.38 -15.87
C HIS A 35 1.15 8.47 -16.40
N GLU A 36 0.93 9.71 -15.99
CA GLU A 36 1.72 10.87 -16.40
C GLU A 36 1.98 11.78 -15.20
N PRO A 37 3.17 12.41 -15.11
CA PRO A 37 3.45 13.41 -14.10
C PRO A 37 2.80 14.74 -14.45
N GLU A 38 2.44 15.51 -13.42
CA GLU A 38 2.08 16.92 -13.58
C GLU A 38 3.29 17.75 -14.02
N PRO A 39 3.08 18.96 -14.57
CA PRO A 39 4.16 19.86 -14.95
C PRO A 39 5.14 20.20 -13.83
N SER A 40 4.68 20.14 -12.57
CA SER A 40 5.50 20.34 -11.37
C SER A 40 6.36 19.12 -11.00
N GLY A 41 6.14 17.97 -11.63
CA GLY A 41 6.92 16.74 -11.48
C GLY A 41 6.31 15.70 -10.53
N GLU A 42 5.27 16.05 -9.80
CA GLU A 42 4.51 15.13 -8.95
C GLU A 42 3.59 14.22 -9.76
N TRP A 43 3.27 13.06 -9.19
CA TRP A 43 2.37 12.08 -9.79
C TRP A 43 1.10 12.00 -8.96
N TYR A 44 -0.04 12.20 -9.59
CA TYR A 44 -1.35 12.04 -8.97
C TYR A 44 -2.09 10.85 -9.57
N SER A 45 -2.96 10.22 -8.78
CA SER A 45 -3.85 9.18 -9.29
C SER A 45 -4.83 9.82 -10.25
N SER A 46 -4.79 9.41 -11.52
CA SER A 46 -5.69 9.90 -12.57
C SER A 46 -7.06 9.21 -12.55
N ASP A 47 -7.15 8.04 -11.94
CA ASP A 47 -8.36 7.20 -11.89
C ASP A 47 -8.90 7.08 -10.46
N ASP A 48 -10.21 6.82 -10.35
CA ASP A 48 -10.81 6.28 -9.14
C ASP A 48 -10.11 4.95 -8.80
N PHE A 49 -9.32 4.96 -7.72
CA PHE A 49 -8.65 3.77 -7.20
C PHE A 49 -9.69 2.76 -6.72
N ILE A 50 -10.11 1.86 -7.62
CA ILE A 50 -11.10 0.83 -7.32
C ILE A 50 -10.38 -0.52 -7.16
N LEU A 51 -10.30 -0.97 -5.91
CA LEU A 51 -9.82 -2.30 -5.52
C LEU A 51 -10.98 -3.13 -4.98
N ARG A 52 -11.18 -4.33 -5.53
CA ARG A 52 -12.17 -5.29 -5.03
C ARG A 52 -11.50 -6.26 -4.07
N LEU A 53 -12.04 -6.35 -2.85
CA LEU A 53 -11.53 -7.23 -1.79
C LEU A 53 -12.63 -8.21 -1.34
N THR A 54 -12.21 -9.36 -0.84
CA THR A 54 -13.07 -10.18 0.03
C THR A 54 -13.22 -9.52 1.40
N ASP A 55 -14.21 -9.96 2.19
CA ASP A 55 -14.39 -9.46 3.57
C ASP A 55 -13.15 -9.68 4.45
N GLU A 56 -12.48 -10.83 4.28
CA GLU A 56 -11.25 -11.17 5.01
C GLU A 56 -10.11 -10.23 4.61
N GLN A 57 -9.94 -9.99 3.31
CA GLN A 57 -8.95 -9.04 2.80
C GLN A 57 -9.27 -7.60 3.23
N ARG A 58 -10.55 -7.22 3.29
CA ARG A 58 -10.95 -5.89 3.78
C ARG A 58 -10.62 -5.70 5.26
N LYS A 59 -10.79 -6.74 6.09
CA LYS A 59 -10.38 -6.74 7.51
C LYS A 59 -8.86 -6.68 7.65
N ALA A 60 -8.13 -7.44 6.85
CA ALA A 60 -6.67 -7.39 6.79
C ALA A 60 -6.18 -5.98 6.40
N LEU A 61 -6.79 -5.36 5.39
CA LEU A 61 -6.49 -3.98 5.00
C LEU A 61 -6.74 -2.99 6.15
N ALA A 62 -7.86 -3.14 6.87
CA ALA A 62 -8.16 -2.27 8.01
C ALA A 62 -7.04 -2.31 9.05
N LYS A 63 -6.59 -3.52 9.40
CA LYS A 63 -5.53 -3.74 10.39
C LYS A 63 -4.19 -3.16 9.92
N ILE A 64 -3.81 -3.40 8.66
CA ILE A 64 -2.59 -2.82 8.08
C ILE A 64 -2.67 -1.29 8.13
N GLY A 65 -3.80 -0.71 7.71
CA GLY A 65 -4.02 0.73 7.70
C GLY A 65 -3.88 1.37 9.09
N SER A 66 -4.51 0.80 10.12
CA SER A 66 -4.37 1.28 11.49
C SER A 66 -2.91 1.22 11.97
N GLY A 67 -2.20 0.11 11.70
CA GLY A 67 -0.79 0.00 12.08
C GLY A 67 0.13 0.98 11.35
N ILE A 68 -0.25 1.45 10.16
CA ILE A 68 0.48 2.49 9.43
C ILE A 68 0.21 3.88 10.03
N GLN A 69 -1.03 4.19 10.40
CA GLN A 69 -1.38 5.48 11.03
C GLN A 69 -0.57 5.73 12.30
N ASP A 70 -0.42 4.70 13.14
CA ASP A 70 0.41 4.75 14.35
C ASP A 70 1.89 5.13 14.06
N ILE A 71 2.41 4.81 12.87
CA ILE A 71 3.79 5.14 12.46
C ILE A 71 3.90 6.61 12.05
N TYR A 72 2.90 7.12 11.34
CA TYR A 72 2.90 8.51 10.85
C TYR A 72 2.41 9.52 11.90
N GLY A 73 1.86 9.04 13.02
CA GLY A 73 1.37 9.89 14.12
C GLY A 73 0.08 10.64 13.78
N GLU A 74 -0.73 10.08 12.87
CA GLU A 74 -2.07 10.59 12.52
C GLU A 74 -3.19 9.84 13.25
#